data_AF-A0A520ZVZ4-F1
#
_entry.id   AF-A0A520ZVZ4-F1
#
_cell.length_a   1.000
_cell.length_b   1.000
_cell.length_c   1.000
_cell.angle_alpha   90.00
_cell.angle_beta   90.00
_cell.angle_gamma   90.00
#
_symmetry.space_group_name_H-M   'P 1'
#
loop_
_entity.id
_entity.type
_entity.pdbx_description
1 polymer ?
#
loop_
_entity_poly.entity_id
_entity_poly.type
_entity_poly.pdbx_seq_one_letter_code
_entity_poly.pdbx_strand_id
1 'polypeptide(L)'
;MSDLINNIGAGAGEWNRHLIWIAVNVGYIRAEVPHLRQQGLPTEDIVEWLNAFPYLQEAIAKYEMQAYTAARRLEAGEGDVEAVEEPLETARDMLDLWLKGLYEITASHTKGETNLAGVLMKACGAEILRAHERFVEHVDIFLMILRFIPMGAEAGEGVTTH
;
A
#
# COMPACT_ATOMS: atom_id res chain seq x y z
N MET A 1 24.85 -12.65 6.26
CA MET A 1 23.58 -12.37 5.56
C MET A 1 23.37 -10.86 5.71
N SER A 2 23.09 -10.14 4.62
CA SER A 2 23.05 -8.66 4.63
C SER A 2 21.90 -8.16 5.51
N ASP A 3 22.20 -7.24 6.44
CA ASP A 3 21.17 -6.59 7.29
C ASP A 3 20.14 -5.84 6.45
N LEU A 4 20.50 -5.41 5.24
CA LEU A 4 19.63 -4.76 4.28
C LEU A 4 18.52 -5.71 3.76
N ILE A 5 18.85 -6.93 3.31
CA ILE A 5 17.85 -7.97 2.92
C ILE A 5 16.88 -8.26 4.05
N ASN A 6 17.41 -8.43 5.27
CA ASN A 6 16.59 -8.80 6.41
C ASN A 6 15.61 -7.67 6.77
N ASN A 7 16.06 -6.42 6.68
CA ASN A 7 15.19 -5.24 6.88
C ASN A 7 14.18 -5.08 5.74
N ILE A 8 14.57 -5.32 4.48
CA ILE A 8 13.67 -5.34 3.31
C ILE A 8 12.59 -6.41 3.49
N GLY A 9 12.99 -7.64 3.82
CA GLY A 9 12.09 -8.77 3.98
C GLY A 9 11.12 -8.60 5.15
N ALA A 10 11.57 -7.98 6.26
CA ALA A 10 10.71 -7.67 7.40
C ALA A 10 9.70 -6.55 7.09
N GLY A 11 10.15 -5.47 6.44
CA GLY A 11 9.26 -4.42 5.92
C GLY A 11 8.25 -4.99 4.92
N ALA A 12 8.71 -5.92 4.08
CA ALA A 12 7.90 -6.65 3.13
C ALA A 12 6.96 -7.71 3.77
N GLY A 13 7.08 -7.98 5.06
CA GLY A 13 6.08 -8.75 5.81
C GLY A 13 4.93 -7.85 6.27
N GLU A 14 5.29 -6.72 6.88
CA GLU A 14 4.33 -5.82 7.52
C GLU A 14 3.43 -5.10 6.51
N TRP A 15 3.95 -4.65 5.36
CA TRP A 15 3.14 -3.99 4.33
C TRP A 15 1.99 -4.88 3.79
N ASN A 16 2.24 -6.18 3.60
CA ASN A 16 1.35 -7.18 3.02
C ASN A 16 0.23 -7.50 4.01
N ARG A 17 0.58 -7.55 5.29
CA ARG A 17 -0.38 -7.69 6.38
C ARG A 17 -1.41 -6.56 6.36
N HIS A 18 -0.99 -5.32 6.08
CA HIS A 18 -1.90 -4.19 5.98
C HIS A 18 -2.77 -4.22 4.72
N LEU A 19 -2.23 -4.61 3.56
CA LEU A 19 -3.01 -4.82 2.34
C LEU A 19 -4.08 -5.91 2.52
N ILE A 20 -3.77 -6.99 3.25
CA ILE A 20 -4.74 -8.04 3.61
C ILE A 20 -5.85 -7.45 4.49
N TRP A 21 -5.52 -6.61 5.49
CA TRP A 21 -6.54 -6.00 6.35
C TRP A 21 -7.49 -5.09 5.56
N ILE A 22 -6.97 -4.33 4.60
CA ILE A 22 -7.78 -3.51 3.69
C ILE A 22 -8.70 -4.42 2.87
N ALA A 23 -8.17 -5.50 2.28
CA ALA A 23 -8.95 -6.44 1.48
C ALA A 23 -10.09 -7.10 2.28
N VAL A 24 -9.86 -7.44 3.54
CA VAL A 24 -10.90 -7.98 4.44
C VAL A 24 -12.03 -6.97 4.66
N ASN A 25 -11.70 -5.71 4.95
CA ASN A 25 -12.71 -4.66 5.18
C ASN A 25 -13.48 -4.31 3.90
N VAL A 26 -12.82 -4.28 2.75
CA VAL A 26 -13.47 -4.18 1.44
C VAL A 26 -14.42 -5.36 1.21
N GLY A 27 -14.01 -6.58 1.58
CA GLY A 27 -14.84 -7.78 1.51
C GLY A 27 -16.10 -7.69 2.37
N TYR A 28 -15.99 -7.16 3.59
CA TYR A 28 -17.13 -6.92 4.47
C TYR A 28 -18.14 -5.94 3.85
N ILE A 29 -17.68 -4.78 3.37
CA ILE A 29 -18.55 -3.79 2.73
C ILE A 29 -19.24 -4.42 1.51
N ARG A 30 -18.48 -5.16 0.68
CA ARG A 30 -19.00 -5.85 -0.50
C ARG A 30 -20.08 -6.88 -0.17
N ALA A 31 -19.91 -7.63 0.92
CA ALA A 31 -20.87 -8.65 1.36
C ALA A 31 -22.22 -8.04 1.80
N GLU A 32 -22.21 -6.80 2.29
CA GLU A 32 -23.41 -6.08 2.75
C GLU A 32 -24.19 -5.38 1.63
N VAL A 33 -23.57 -5.13 0.46
CA VAL A 33 -24.21 -4.45 -0.69
C VAL A 33 -25.59 -5.05 -1.06
N PRO A 34 -25.78 -6.38 -1.15
CA PRO A 34 -27.09 -6.94 -1.46
C PRO A 34 -28.17 -6.58 -0.43
N HIS A 35 -27.81 -6.52 0.85
CA HIS A 35 -28.74 -6.15 1.92
C HIS A 35 -29.09 -4.66 1.85
N LEU A 36 -28.10 -3.79 1.59
CA LEU A 36 -28.32 -2.36 1.37
C LEU A 36 -29.29 -2.10 0.20
N ARG A 37 -29.13 -2.83 -0.90
CA ARG A 37 -30.04 -2.75 -2.07
C ARG A 37 -31.46 -3.19 -1.74
N GLN A 38 -31.63 -4.26 -0.95
CA GLN A 38 -32.96 -4.71 -0.51
C GLN A 38 -33.68 -3.67 0.35
N GLN A 39 -32.94 -2.83 1.06
CA GLN A 39 -33.47 -1.71 1.85
C GLN A 39 -33.73 -0.44 1.00
N GLY A 40 -33.46 -0.49 -0.31
CA GLY A 40 -33.63 0.66 -1.20
C GLY A 40 -32.56 1.75 -1.05
N LEU A 41 -31.42 1.44 -0.41
CA LEU A 41 -30.31 2.39 -0.30
C LEU A 41 -29.53 2.47 -1.63
N PRO A 42 -29.08 3.67 -2.04
CA PRO A 42 -28.20 3.82 -3.18
C PRO A 42 -26.87 3.12 -2.89
N THR A 43 -26.33 2.38 -3.85
CA THR A 43 -25.08 1.62 -3.67
C THR A 43 -24.15 1.66 -4.88
N GLU A 44 -24.51 2.44 -5.91
CA GLU A 44 -23.80 2.51 -7.18
C GLU A 44 -22.37 3.00 -7.00
N ASP A 45 -22.19 4.08 -6.24
CA ASP A 45 -20.89 4.68 -5.91
C ASP A 45 -20.02 3.75 -5.06
N ILE A 46 -20.61 3.11 -4.05
CA ILE A 46 -19.95 2.09 -3.21
C ILE A 46 -19.46 0.94 -4.11
N VAL A 47 -20.31 0.43 -4.99
CA VAL A 47 -19.98 -0.71 -5.85
C VAL A 47 -18.89 -0.37 -6.86
N GLU A 48 -18.93 0.82 -7.45
CA GLU A 48 -17.87 1.31 -8.33
C GLU A 48 -16.52 1.35 -7.60
N TRP A 49 -16.48 1.97 -6.42
CA TRP A 49 -15.27 2.05 -5.60
C TRP A 49 -14.75 0.68 -5.16
N LEU A 50 -15.65 -0.24 -4.76
CA LEU A 50 -15.30 -1.61 -4.42
C LEU A 50 -14.70 -2.36 -5.62
N ASN A 51 -15.22 -2.14 -6.83
CA ASN A 51 -14.77 -2.83 -8.04
C ASN A 51 -13.41 -2.35 -8.54
N ALA A 52 -12.97 -1.16 -8.15
CA ALA A 52 -11.60 -0.70 -8.41
C ALA A 52 -10.55 -1.43 -7.55
N PHE A 53 -10.93 -1.93 -6.37
CA PHE A 53 -9.97 -2.46 -5.40
C PHE A 53 -9.14 -3.67 -5.89
N PRO A 54 -9.69 -4.70 -6.56
CA PRO A 54 -8.88 -5.82 -7.04
C PRO A 54 -7.76 -5.40 -8.00
N TYR A 55 -8.05 -4.44 -8.90
CA TYR A 55 -7.06 -3.91 -9.84
C TYR A 55 -5.98 -3.09 -9.12
N LEU A 56 -6.39 -2.31 -8.13
CA LEU A 56 -5.46 -1.59 -7.26
C LEU A 56 -4.55 -2.55 -6.51
N GLN A 57 -5.11 -3.61 -5.91
CA GLN A 57 -4.36 -4.61 -5.15
C GLN A 57 -3.34 -5.33 -6.03
N GLU A 58 -3.73 -5.73 -7.24
CA GLU A 58 -2.82 -6.34 -8.21
C GLU A 58 -1.69 -5.37 -8.62
N ALA A 59 -2.03 -4.10 -8.88
CA ALA A 59 -1.05 -3.08 -9.23
C ALA A 59 -0.06 -2.82 -8.10
N ILE A 60 -0.52 -2.69 -6.85
CA ILE A 60 0.33 -2.51 -5.68
C ILE A 60 1.28 -3.70 -5.52
N ALA A 61 0.77 -4.94 -5.58
CA ALA A 61 1.59 -6.14 -5.46
C ALA A 61 2.67 -6.22 -6.57
N LYS A 62 2.33 -5.79 -7.79
CA LYS A 62 3.31 -5.68 -8.89
C LYS A 62 4.42 -4.68 -8.56
N TYR A 63 4.09 -3.49 -8.07
CA TYR A 63 5.09 -2.47 -7.72
C TYR A 63 5.95 -2.88 -6.52
N GLU A 64 5.35 -3.55 -5.53
CA GLU A 64 6.06 -4.19 -4.44
C GLU A 64 7.13 -5.17 -4.96
N MET A 65 6.76 -6.05 -5.89
CA MET A 65 7.69 -7.03 -6.46
C MET A 65 8.79 -6.36 -7.31
N GLN A 66 8.47 -5.26 -7.99
CA GLN A 66 9.45 -4.46 -8.73
C GLN A 66 10.47 -3.83 -7.78
N ALA A 67 10.01 -3.19 -6.70
CA ALA A 67 10.88 -2.61 -5.67
C ALA A 67 11.77 -3.68 -5.03
N TYR A 68 11.20 -4.84 -4.67
CA TYR A 68 11.96 -5.96 -4.12
C TYR A 68 13.05 -6.44 -5.08
N THR A 69 12.72 -6.61 -6.36
CA THR A 69 13.68 -7.04 -7.38
C THR A 69 14.78 -6.00 -7.59
N ALA A 70 14.43 -4.71 -7.62
CA ALA A 70 15.39 -3.62 -7.73
C ALA A 70 16.33 -3.57 -6.52
N ALA A 71 15.80 -3.75 -5.31
CA ALA A 71 16.61 -3.78 -4.08
C ALA A 71 17.62 -4.93 -4.10
N ARG A 72 17.25 -6.10 -4.64
CA ARG A 72 18.18 -7.23 -4.82
C ARG A 72 19.29 -6.94 -5.84
N ARG A 73 19.00 -6.18 -6.90
CA ARG A 73 20.03 -5.73 -7.87
C ARG A 73 20.95 -4.69 -7.28
N LEU A 74 20.40 -3.74 -6.51
CA LEU A 74 21.18 -2.73 -5.79
C LEU A 74 22.21 -3.39 -4.86
N GLU A 75 21.80 -4.41 -4.11
CA GLU A 75 22.72 -5.17 -3.26
C GLU A 75 23.80 -5.95 -4.01
N ALA A 76 23.51 -6.38 -5.24
CA ALA A 76 24.50 -7.02 -6.11
C ALA A 76 25.46 -6.02 -6.77
N GLY A 77 25.25 -4.71 -6.57
CA GLY A 77 26.01 -3.65 -7.25
C GLY A 77 25.57 -3.41 -8.69
N GLU A 78 24.39 -3.88 -9.08
CA GLU A 78 23.85 -3.86 -10.45
C GLU A 78 22.65 -2.90 -10.62
N GLY A 79 22.46 -1.95 -9.71
CA GLY A 79 21.33 -1.02 -9.74
C GLY A 79 21.58 0.26 -8.96
N ASP A 80 20.60 1.16 -9.01
CA ASP A 80 20.57 2.41 -8.26
C ASP A 80 19.39 2.44 -7.28
N VAL A 81 19.41 3.43 -6.40
CA VAL A 81 18.37 3.64 -5.38
C VAL A 81 17.04 4.05 -6.02
N GLU A 82 17.07 4.85 -7.09
CA GLU A 82 15.90 5.37 -7.79
C GLU A 82 15.00 4.23 -8.32
N ALA A 83 15.60 3.18 -8.88
CA ALA A 83 14.88 1.98 -9.35
C ALA A 83 14.12 1.24 -8.23
N VAL A 84 14.48 1.46 -6.97
CA VAL A 84 13.77 0.93 -5.79
C VAL A 84 12.70 1.90 -5.31
N GLU A 85 12.96 3.20 -5.35
CA GLU A 85 12.06 4.24 -4.85
C GLU A 85 10.82 4.42 -5.75
N GLU A 86 10.99 4.52 -7.06
CA GLU A 86 9.88 4.84 -7.98
C GLU A 86 8.68 3.88 -7.86
N PRO A 87 8.84 2.54 -7.81
CA PRO A 87 7.71 1.63 -7.65
C PRO A 87 6.99 1.81 -6.31
N LEU A 88 7.73 2.09 -5.24
CA LEU A 88 7.16 2.27 -3.91
C LEU A 88 6.35 3.56 -3.79
N GLU A 89 6.88 4.66 -4.32
CA GLU A 89 6.16 5.94 -4.39
C GLU A 89 4.89 5.79 -5.26
N THR A 90 4.99 5.07 -6.38
CA THR A 90 3.83 4.78 -7.23
C THR A 90 2.77 3.96 -6.50
N ALA A 91 3.15 2.92 -5.76
CA ALA A 91 2.23 2.09 -4.98
C ALA A 91 1.51 2.90 -3.89
N ARG A 92 2.26 3.77 -3.18
CA ARG A 92 1.73 4.69 -2.18
C ARG A 92 0.68 5.63 -2.78
N ASP A 93 1.04 6.31 -3.87
CA ASP A 93 0.20 7.33 -4.50
C ASP A 93 -1.08 6.73 -5.10
N MET A 94 -1.02 5.50 -5.63
CA MET A 94 -2.20 4.78 -6.11
C MET A 94 -3.20 4.46 -4.98
N LEU A 95 -2.70 4.02 -3.82
CA LEU A 95 -3.55 3.73 -2.67
C LEU A 95 -4.18 5.01 -2.11
N ASP A 96 -3.41 6.10 -2.03
CA ASP A 96 -3.88 7.43 -1.63
C ASP A 96 -5.04 7.92 -2.51
N LEU A 97 -4.90 7.76 -3.83
CA LEU A 97 -5.94 8.17 -4.78
C LEU A 97 -7.23 7.38 -4.57
N TRP A 98 -7.14 6.06 -4.36
CA TRP A 98 -8.32 5.23 -4.10
C TRP A 98 -9.02 5.58 -2.77
N LEU A 99 -8.26 5.98 -1.75
CA LEU A 99 -8.82 6.42 -0.47
C LEU A 99 -9.57 7.75 -0.53
N LYS A 100 -9.20 8.64 -1.46
CA LYS A 100 -10.00 9.85 -1.72
C LYS A 100 -11.44 9.50 -2.09
N GLY A 101 -11.64 8.44 -2.89
CA GLY A 101 -12.97 7.91 -3.20
C GLY A 101 -13.74 7.43 -1.97
N LEU A 102 -13.07 6.77 -1.02
CA LEU A 102 -13.68 6.36 0.24
C LEU A 102 -14.18 7.57 1.05
N TYR A 103 -13.42 8.65 1.11
CA TYR A 103 -13.84 9.88 1.80
C TYR A 103 -15.06 10.52 1.15
N GLU A 104 -15.08 10.63 -0.17
CA GLU A 104 -16.20 11.19 -0.93
C GLU A 104 -17.49 10.40 -0.71
N ILE A 105 -17.40 9.07 -0.79
CA ILE A 105 -18.54 8.16 -0.55
C ILE A 105 -18.98 8.19 0.92
N THR A 106 -18.04 8.19 1.86
CA THR A 106 -18.39 8.31 3.28
C THR A 106 -19.13 9.63 3.55
N ALA A 107 -18.71 10.72 2.94
CA ALA A 107 -19.36 12.02 3.08
C ALA A 107 -20.76 12.08 2.42
N SER A 108 -21.00 11.34 1.33
CA SER A 108 -22.33 11.27 0.70
C SER A 108 -23.32 10.44 1.52
N HIS A 109 -22.89 9.30 2.08
CA HIS A 109 -23.74 8.36 2.81
C HIS A 109 -23.95 8.68 4.30
N THR A 110 -23.27 9.71 4.83
CA THR A 110 -23.37 10.08 6.25
C THR A 110 -24.02 11.44 6.49
N LYS A 111 -24.48 12.11 5.42
CA LYS A 111 -25.25 13.36 5.51
C LYS A 111 -26.70 13.07 5.89
N GLY A 112 -27.09 13.48 7.10
CA GLY A 112 -28.49 13.64 7.49
C GLY A 112 -29.16 12.42 8.12
N GLU A 113 -28.72 11.18 7.87
CA GLU A 113 -29.27 9.98 8.52
C GLU A 113 -28.18 8.93 8.77
N THR A 114 -28.28 8.21 9.90
CA THR A 114 -27.45 7.04 10.19
C THR A 114 -28.08 5.82 9.52
N ASN A 115 -27.76 5.58 8.25
CA ASN A 115 -28.11 4.34 7.57
C ASN A 115 -26.96 3.32 7.65
N LEU A 116 -27.25 2.04 7.36
CA LEU A 116 -26.25 0.97 7.44
C LEU A 116 -25.05 1.22 6.52
N ALA A 117 -25.26 1.80 5.33
CA ALA A 117 -24.19 2.14 4.40
C ALA A 117 -23.21 3.14 5.04
N GLY A 118 -23.71 4.23 5.61
CA GLY A 118 -22.92 5.24 6.31
C GLY A 118 -22.20 4.68 7.55
N VAL A 119 -22.82 3.72 8.27
CA VAL A 119 -22.18 3.03 9.40
C VAL A 119 -21.03 2.14 8.93
N LEU A 120 -21.22 1.35 7.87
CA LEU A 120 -20.18 0.51 7.29
C LEU A 120 -19.02 1.35 6.75
N MET A 121 -19.31 2.39 5.98
CA MET A 121 -18.29 3.29 5.44
C MET A 121 -17.52 4.03 6.53
N LYS A 122 -18.15 4.37 7.67
CA LYS A 122 -17.44 4.90 8.85
C LYS A 122 -16.59 3.84 9.55
N ALA A 123 -17.17 2.68 9.87
CA ALA A 123 -16.52 1.66 10.69
C ALA A 123 -15.41 0.93 9.91
N CYS A 124 -15.75 0.31 8.78
CA CYS A 124 -14.78 -0.35 7.91
C CYS A 124 -13.84 0.67 7.28
N GLY A 125 -14.32 1.88 6.94
CA GLY A 125 -13.45 2.93 6.40
C GLY A 125 -12.40 3.41 7.40
N ALA A 126 -12.70 3.48 8.69
CA ALA A 126 -11.71 3.80 9.72
C ALA A 126 -10.63 2.71 9.85
N GLU A 127 -11.00 1.44 9.73
CA GLU A 127 -10.06 0.33 9.72
C GLU A 127 -9.18 0.30 8.46
N ILE A 128 -9.76 0.64 7.31
CA ILE A 128 -9.03 0.82 6.05
C ILE A 128 -8.03 1.97 6.17
N LEU A 129 -8.45 3.13 6.70
CA LEU A 129 -7.58 4.28 6.90
C LEU A 129 -6.41 3.95 7.85
N ARG A 130 -6.68 3.29 8.97
CA ARG A 130 -5.62 2.90 9.92
C ARG A 130 -4.61 1.95 9.26
N ALA A 131 -5.07 0.98 8.47
CA ALA A 131 -4.16 0.08 7.75
C ALA A 131 -3.38 0.80 6.65
N HIS A 132 -4.00 1.77 5.99
CA HIS A 132 -3.31 2.64 5.03
C HIS A 132 -2.21 3.47 5.69
N GLU A 133 -2.50 4.17 6.79
CA GLU A 133 -1.51 4.98 7.50
C GLU A 133 -0.28 4.14 7.87
N ARG A 134 -0.50 2.90 8.32
CA ARG A 134 0.59 1.96 8.61
C ARG A 134 1.33 1.49 7.37
N PHE A 135 0.61 1.20 6.29
CA PHE A 135 1.23 0.87 5.00
C PHE A 135 2.17 2.00 4.54
N VAL A 136 1.68 3.25 4.56
CA VAL A 136 2.48 4.43 4.17
C VAL A 136 3.67 4.62 5.09
N GLU A 137 3.47 4.54 6.41
CA GLU A 137 4.55 4.65 7.40
C GLU A 137 5.68 3.63 7.12
N HIS A 138 5.33 2.39 6.80
CA HIS A 138 6.32 1.37 6.47
C HIS A 138 7.06 1.66 5.16
N VAL A 139 6.35 2.10 4.12
CA VAL A 139 6.96 2.52 2.85
C VAL A 139 7.91 3.70 3.06
N ASP A 140 7.51 4.72 3.80
CA ASP A 140 8.31 5.92 4.03
C ASP A 140 9.55 5.63 4.91
N ILE A 141 9.43 4.78 5.94
CA ILE A 141 10.59 4.31 6.73
C ILE A 141 11.58 3.58 5.82
N PHE A 142 11.06 2.76 4.91
CA PHE A 142 11.90 2.03 3.98
C PHE A 142 12.63 2.94 2.99
N LEU A 143 11.92 3.90 2.38
CA LEU A 143 12.50 4.94 1.53
C LEU A 143 13.57 5.76 2.28
N MET A 144 13.30 6.11 3.54
CA MET A 144 14.27 6.80 4.39
C MET A 144 15.54 5.95 4.58
N ILE A 145 15.41 4.68 4.95
CA ILE A 145 16.56 3.78 5.12
C ILE A 145 17.39 3.73 3.82
N LEU A 146 16.75 3.56 2.66
CA LEU A 146 17.44 3.52 1.37
C LEU A 146 18.27 4.78 1.10
N ARG A 147 17.73 5.96 1.39
CA ARG A 147 18.38 7.26 1.19
C ARG A 147 19.57 7.50 2.13
N PHE A 148 19.65 6.78 3.25
CA PHE A 148 20.70 6.93 4.26
C PHE A 148 21.68 5.76 4.34
N ILE A 149 21.52 4.72 3.52
CA ILE A 149 22.55 3.69 3.37
C ILE A 149 23.75 4.35 2.66
N PRO A 150 24.94 4.38 3.28
CA PRO A 150 26.13 4.78 2.55
C PRO A 150 26.36 3.77 1.43
N MET A 151 26.02 4.16 0.19
CA MET A 151 26.44 3.44 -0.99
C MET A 151 27.97 3.48 -0.98
N GLY A 152 28.59 2.34 -0.67
CA GLY A 152 30.03 2.25 -0.49
C GLY A 152 30.76 2.88 -1.67
N ALA A 153 31.38 4.03 -1.41
CA ALA A 153 32.46 4.53 -2.24
C ALA A 153 33.62 3.53 -2.16
N GLU A 154 34.13 3.17 -3.33
CA GLU A 154 35.44 2.56 -3.58
C GLU A 154 35.67 1.13 -3.04
N ALA A 155 35.39 0.15 -3.89
CA ALA A 155 36.34 -0.97 -4.07
C ALA A 155 37.39 -0.57 -5.11
N GLY A 156 38.12 0.51 -4.84
CA GLY A 156 39.24 0.99 -5.64
C GLY A 156 40.56 0.44 -5.09
N GLU A 157 41.33 -0.17 -5.99
CA GLU A 157 42.80 -0.07 -6.05
C GLU A 157 43.66 -0.88 -5.06
N GLY A 158 44.22 -1.97 -5.61
CA GLY A 158 45.68 -2.14 -5.67
C GLY A 158 46.43 -2.44 -4.37
N VAL A 159 46.58 -3.72 -4.03
CA VAL A 159 47.74 -4.19 -3.25
C VAL A 159 48.59 -5.09 -4.14
N THR A 160 49.49 -4.51 -4.93
CA THR A 160 50.70 -5.21 -5.40
C THR A 160 51.76 -5.05 -4.33
N THR A 161 52.02 -6.12 -3.59
CA THR A 161 53.18 -6.21 -2.69
C THR A 161 54.46 -6.27 -3.52
N HIS A 162 55.40 -5.37 -3.25
CA HIS A 162 56.81 -5.49 -3.63
C HIS A 162 57.58 -6.28 -2.57
#